data_AF-A0A2D9RKT2-F1
#
_entry.id   AF-A0A2D9RKT2-F1
#
_cell.length_a   1.000
_cell.length_b   1.000
_cell.length_c   1.000
_cell.angle_alpha   90.00
_cell.angle_beta   90.00
_cell.angle_gamma   90.00
#
_symmetry.space_group_name_H-M   'P 1'
#
loop_
_entity.id
_entity.type
_entity.pdbx_description
1 polymer ?
#
loop_
_entity_poly.entity_id
_entity_poly.type
_entity_poly.pdbx_seq_one_letter_code
_entity_poly.pdbx_strand_id
1 'polypeptide(L)'
;MTTPATETPNESFLEPSNAQSGSQPLTGLQIEQWHTKGFALIDGLIPHDLLNNLLAEAKELFPGIGSKEAAQITDFGEGMVFPSSSVSLNDLTLHPRLLMASA
;
A
#
# COMPACT_ATOMS: atom_id res chain seq x y z
N MET A 1 11.11 20.93 -40.04
CA MET A 1 9.86 20.30 -39.57
C MET A 1 10.23 18.96 -38.98
N THR A 2 10.25 18.85 -37.66
CA THR A 2 10.53 17.62 -36.91
C THR A 2 9.20 16.92 -36.64
N THR A 3 9.07 15.70 -37.14
CA THR A 3 7.93 14.82 -36.89
C THR A 3 7.88 14.48 -35.39
N PRO A 4 6.73 14.55 -34.70
CA PRO A 4 6.66 14.11 -33.30
C PRO A 4 6.76 12.58 -33.27
N ALA A 5 7.54 12.05 -32.34
CA ALA A 5 7.58 10.62 -32.06
C ALA A 5 6.22 10.18 -31.53
N THR A 6 5.53 9.31 -32.26
CA THR A 6 4.36 8.59 -31.75
C THR A 6 4.87 7.33 -31.06
N GLU A 7 5.39 7.47 -29.85
CA GLU A 7 5.51 6.32 -28.94
C GLU A 7 4.17 6.19 -28.22
N THR A 8 3.35 5.21 -28.61
CA THR A 8 2.28 4.71 -27.74
C THR A 8 2.96 3.98 -26.58
N PRO A 9 2.80 4.43 -25.33
CA PRO A 9 3.33 3.71 -24.18
C PRO A 9 2.65 2.35 -24.12
N ASN A 10 3.42 1.28 -24.28
CA ASN A 10 2.94 -0.06 -23.96
C ASN A 10 3.02 -0.18 -22.42
N GLU A 11 2.09 0.48 -21.72
CA GLU A 11 1.99 0.43 -20.27
C GLU A 11 1.50 -0.95 -19.86
N SER A 12 2.44 -1.88 -19.68
CA SER A 12 2.17 -3.10 -18.95
C SER A 12 2.04 -2.73 -17.48
N PHE A 13 0.83 -2.81 -16.94
CA PHE A 13 0.61 -2.70 -15.49
C PHE A 13 1.43 -3.77 -14.76
N LEU A 14 1.93 -3.41 -13.58
CA LEU A 14 2.59 -4.34 -12.68
C LEU A 14 1.52 -5.13 -11.94
N GLU A 15 1.61 -6.45 -12.03
CA GLU A 15 0.72 -7.35 -11.28
C GLU A 15 1.37 -7.76 -9.96
N PRO A 16 0.62 -7.78 -8.85
CA PRO A 16 1.13 -8.28 -7.58
C PRO A 16 1.39 -9.77 -7.65
N SER A 17 2.41 -10.22 -6.91
CA SER A 17 2.60 -11.64 -6.60
C SER A 17 2.03 -11.95 -5.22
N ASN A 18 1.51 -13.15 -5.01
CA ASN A 18 0.91 -13.52 -3.73
C ASN A 18 1.95 -13.68 -2.62
N ALA A 19 1.62 -13.23 -1.41
CA ALA A 19 2.37 -13.54 -0.20
C ALA A 19 2.30 -15.04 0.11
N GLN A 20 3.34 -15.57 0.73
CA GLN A 20 3.36 -16.95 1.20
C GLN A 20 2.49 -17.12 2.46
N SER A 21 1.85 -18.28 2.57
CA SER A 21 1.25 -18.74 3.81
C SER A 21 2.32 -19.06 4.85
N GLY A 22 2.06 -18.79 6.13
CA GLY A 22 2.98 -19.07 7.23
C GLY A 22 3.71 -17.84 7.77
N SER A 23 4.81 -18.08 8.48
CA SER A 23 5.57 -17.03 9.20
C SER A 23 6.45 -16.19 8.30
N GLN A 24 6.96 -16.75 7.20
CA GLN A 24 7.77 -16.04 6.21
C GLN A 24 6.86 -15.66 5.03
N PRO A 25 6.48 -14.38 4.88
CA PRO A 25 5.47 -13.98 3.89
C PRO A 25 6.06 -13.74 2.50
N LEU A 26 7.39 -13.59 2.36
CA LEU A 26 8.06 -13.27 1.10
C LEU A 26 8.82 -14.47 0.54
N THR A 27 8.62 -14.72 -0.75
CA THR A 27 9.45 -15.63 -1.54
C THR A 27 10.83 -15.02 -1.82
N GLY A 28 11.81 -15.88 -2.13
CA GLY A 28 13.13 -15.42 -2.58
C GLY A 28 13.07 -14.52 -3.82
N LEU A 29 12.14 -14.79 -4.76
CA LEU A 29 11.95 -13.97 -5.95
C LEU A 29 11.45 -12.56 -5.62
N GLN A 30 10.53 -12.42 -4.68
CA GLN A 30 10.05 -11.09 -4.22
C GLN A 30 11.18 -10.31 -3.54
N ILE A 31 12.02 -10.98 -2.74
CA ILE A 31 13.19 -10.37 -2.10
C ILE A 31 14.21 -9.92 -3.17
N GLU A 32 14.49 -10.76 -4.17
CA GLU A 32 15.37 -10.40 -5.29
C GLU A 32 14.82 -9.21 -6.08
N GLN A 33 13.51 -9.18 -6.35
CA GLN A 33 12.86 -8.05 -7.01
C GLN A 33 13.04 -6.76 -6.22
N TRP A 34 12.84 -6.79 -4.90
CA TRP A 34 13.11 -5.64 -4.03
C TRP A 34 14.58 -5.18 -4.15
N HIS A 35 15.54 -6.08 -4.06
CA HIS A 35 16.96 -5.72 -4.15
C HIS A 35 17.38 -5.15 -5.51
N THR A 36 16.79 -5.66 -6.60
CA THR A 36 17.20 -5.30 -7.97
C THR A 36 16.41 -4.13 -8.54
N LYS A 37 15.14 -3.98 -8.17
CA LYS A 37 14.22 -2.97 -8.70
C LYS A 37 13.88 -1.87 -7.68
N GLY A 38 14.24 -2.05 -6.42
CA GLY A 38 13.88 -1.14 -5.33
C GLY A 38 12.44 -1.30 -4.81
N PHE A 39 11.68 -2.26 -5.34
CA PHE A 39 10.32 -2.57 -4.88
C PHE A 39 9.91 -4.02 -5.21
N ALA A 40 8.93 -4.53 -4.47
CA ALA A 40 8.18 -5.74 -4.81
C ALA A 40 6.70 -5.48 -4.55
N LEU A 41 5.84 -5.86 -5.50
CA LEU A 41 4.38 -5.69 -5.37
C LEU A 41 3.77 -7.03 -4.91
N ILE A 42 3.16 -7.02 -3.72
CA ILE A 42 2.75 -8.23 -3.01
C ILE A 42 1.28 -8.12 -2.59
N ASP A 43 0.48 -9.10 -2.98
CA ASP A 43 -0.91 -9.25 -2.54
C ASP A 43 -1.01 -10.21 -1.34
N GLY A 44 -2.01 -10.01 -0.47
CA GLY A 44 -2.27 -10.88 0.68
C GLY A 44 -1.24 -10.80 1.82
N LEU A 45 -0.42 -9.74 1.88
CA LEU A 45 0.50 -9.53 3.00
C LEU A 45 -0.24 -9.18 4.29
N ILE A 46 -1.21 -8.26 4.19
CA ILE A 46 -2.03 -7.76 5.30
C ILE A 46 -3.40 -8.46 5.25
N PRO A 47 -3.90 -9.02 6.37
CA PRO A 47 -5.23 -9.59 6.43
C PRO A 47 -6.33 -8.58 6.06
N HIS A 48 -7.27 -8.99 5.21
CA HIS A 48 -8.37 -8.13 4.76
C HIS A 48 -9.21 -7.56 5.92
N ASP A 49 -9.41 -8.32 6.99
CA ASP A 49 -10.20 -7.86 8.14
C ASP A 49 -9.56 -6.66 8.83
N LEU A 50 -8.23 -6.63 8.97
CA LEU A 50 -7.50 -5.49 9.52
C LEU A 50 -7.61 -4.26 8.62
N LEU A 51 -7.52 -4.47 7.30
CA LEU A 51 -7.71 -3.40 6.33
C LEU A 51 -9.13 -2.82 6.41
N ASN A 52 -10.15 -3.69 6.51
CA ASN A 52 -11.54 -3.28 6.60
C ASN A 52 -11.83 -2.48 7.87
N ASN A 53 -11.25 -2.87 9.01
CA ASN A 53 -11.38 -2.12 10.27
C ASN A 53 -10.76 -0.72 10.16
N LEU A 54 -9.54 -0.62 9.61
CA LEU A 54 -8.89 0.67 9.41
C LEU A 54 -9.67 1.56 8.42
N LEU A 55 -10.20 0.98 7.33
CA LEU A 55 -11.03 1.71 6.37
C LEU A 55 -12.34 2.22 6.99
N ALA A 56 -12.93 1.48 7.93
CA ALA A 56 -14.12 1.94 8.65
C ALA A 56 -13.80 3.17 9.52
N GLU A 57 -12.69 3.15 10.27
CA GLU A 57 -12.25 4.31 11.06
C GLU A 57 -11.86 5.50 10.18
N ALA A 58 -11.17 5.24 9.07
CA ALA A 58 -10.76 6.28 8.12
C ALA A 58 -11.97 7.02 7.52
N LYS A 59 -13.09 6.35 7.26
CA LYS A 59 -14.30 6.98 6.73
C LYS A 59 -14.93 8.00 7.68
N GLU A 60 -14.71 7.86 8.99
CA GLU A 60 -15.19 8.82 9.98
C GLU A 60 -14.25 10.04 10.13
N LEU A 61 -12.97 9.87 9.78
CA LEU A 61 -11.92 10.89 9.95
C LEU A 61 -11.66 11.71 8.69
N PHE A 62 -11.74 11.08 7.52
CA PHE A 62 -11.39 11.70 6.25
C PHE A 62 -12.64 12.09 5.44
N PRO A 63 -12.58 13.16 4.65
CA PRO A 63 -13.65 13.48 3.73
C PRO A 63 -13.91 12.36 2.73
N GLY A 64 -15.14 12.32 2.21
CA GLY A 64 -15.52 11.37 1.18
C GLY A 64 -14.64 11.50 -0.07
N ILE A 65 -14.34 10.37 -0.70
CA ILE A 65 -13.55 10.32 -1.93
C ILE A 65 -14.21 11.19 -3.01
N GLY A 66 -13.44 12.11 -3.59
CA GLY A 66 -13.92 13.02 -4.64
C GLY A 66 -14.78 14.18 -4.15
N SER A 67 -14.92 14.38 -2.83
CA SER A 67 -15.62 15.54 -2.28
C SER A 67 -14.83 16.84 -2.49
N LYS A 68 -15.51 17.98 -2.35
CA LYS A 68 -14.86 19.30 -2.44
C LYS A 68 -13.84 19.49 -1.33
N GLU A 69 -14.16 19.00 -0.14
CA GLU A 69 -13.31 19.04 1.05
C GLU A 69 -12.04 18.21 0.82
N ALA A 70 -12.16 17.00 0.25
CA ALA A 70 -11.01 16.19 -0.15
C ALA A 70 -10.09 16.93 -1.13
N ALA A 71 -10.66 17.66 -2.10
CA ALA A 71 -9.89 18.42 -3.08
C ALA A 71 -9.13 19.63 -2.49
N GLN A 72 -9.45 20.06 -1.26
CA GLN A 72 -8.71 21.12 -0.56
C GLN A 72 -7.56 20.58 0.29
N ILE A 73 -7.51 19.27 0.56
CA ILE A 73 -6.40 18.64 1.28
C ILE A 73 -5.22 18.54 0.32
N THR A 74 -4.18 19.32 0.59
CA THR A 74 -2.93 19.36 -0.21
C THR A 74 -1.73 18.85 0.57
N ASP A 75 -1.94 18.45 1.82
CA ASP A 75 -0.91 17.94 2.72
C ASP A 75 -1.08 16.43 2.96
N PHE A 76 0.01 15.77 3.30
CA PHE A 76 0.07 14.35 3.63
C PHE A 76 0.51 14.19 5.09
N GLY A 77 -0.25 13.40 5.86
CA GLY A 77 0.20 12.92 7.17
C GLY A 77 -0.49 13.47 8.42
N GLU A 78 -1.51 14.33 8.30
CA GLU A 78 -2.19 14.86 9.50
C GLU A 78 -3.33 13.97 10.06
N GLY A 79 -3.76 12.95 9.32
CA GLY A 79 -4.98 12.20 9.70
C GLY A 79 -4.75 11.01 10.62
N MET A 80 -3.94 10.05 10.18
CA MET A 80 -3.68 8.80 10.92
C MET A 80 -2.20 8.48 10.86
N VAL A 81 -1.50 8.67 11.98
CA VAL A 81 -0.05 8.46 12.09
C VAL A 81 0.23 7.45 13.19
N PHE A 82 1.12 6.50 12.92
CA PHE A 82 1.63 5.58 13.93
C PHE A 82 2.73 6.25 14.78
N PRO A 83 2.73 6.08 16.12
CA PRO A 83 1.71 5.42 16.92
C PRO A 83 0.44 6.27 17.03
N SER A 84 -0.73 5.62 16.99
CA SER A 84 -2.04 6.28 16.96
C SER A 84 -2.91 5.95 18.17
N SER A 85 -3.97 6.74 18.38
CA SER A 85 -5.12 6.33 19.22
C SER A 85 -6.00 5.28 18.52
N SER A 86 -5.89 5.13 17.20
CA SER A 86 -6.54 4.07 16.42
C SER A 86 -5.89 2.72 16.71
N VAL A 87 -6.65 1.81 17.32
CA VAL A 87 -6.22 0.43 17.54
C VAL A 87 -6.01 -0.27 16.19
N SER A 88 -6.92 -0.07 15.24
CA SER A 88 -6.85 -0.69 13.91
C SER A 88 -5.59 -0.27 13.14
N LEU A 89 -5.17 1.00 13.21
CA LEU A 89 -3.93 1.45 12.58
C LEU A 89 -2.70 0.82 13.24
N ASN A 90 -2.69 0.75 14.57
CA ASN A 90 -1.58 0.16 15.31
C ASN A 90 -1.47 -1.35 15.03
N ASP A 91 -2.59 -2.07 15.02
CA ASP A 91 -2.64 -3.51 14.72
C ASP A 91 -2.17 -3.81 13.31
N LEU A 92 -2.56 -2.98 12.32
CA LEU A 92 -2.08 -3.11 10.94
C LEU A 92 -0.58 -2.82 10.83
N THR A 93 -0.11 -1.73 11.45
CA THR A 93 1.29 -1.29 11.39
C THR A 93 2.24 -2.28 12.07
N LEU A 94 1.79 -2.88 13.18
CA LEU A 94 2.56 -3.85 13.96
C LEU A 94 2.25 -5.30 13.58
N HIS A 95 1.51 -5.53 12.50
CA HIS A 95 1.10 -6.87 12.14
C HIS A 95 2.35 -7.76 11.88
N PRO A 96 2.46 -8.95 12.50
CA PRO A 96 3.68 -9.77 12.41
C PRO A 96 4.09 -10.09 10.97
N ARG A 97 3.13 -10.28 10.05
CA ARG A 97 3.44 -10.53 8.63
C ARG A 97 4.08 -9.31 7.97
N LEU A 98 3.63 -8.09 8.29
CA LEU A 98 4.24 -6.88 7.73
C LEU A 98 5.66 -6.72 8.27
N LEU A 99 5.85 -6.88 9.58
CA LEU A 99 7.16 -6.80 10.23
C LEU A 99 8.15 -7.84 9.69
N MET A 100 7.70 -9.08 9.43
CA MET A 100 8.54 -10.13 8.84
C MET A 100 8.86 -9.89 7.37
N ALA A 101 8.04 -9.14 6.63
CA ALA A 101 8.32 -8.77 5.25
C ALA A 101 9.32 -7.61 5.14
N SER A 102 9.40 -6.76 6.17
CA SER A 102 10.23 -5.54 6.18
C SER A 102 11.53 -5.66 6.98
N ALA A 103 11.75 -6.79 7.66
CA ALA A 103 12.95 -7.05 8.47
C ALA A 103 14.16 -7.39 7.59
#